data_AF-A0A0D6JC53-F1
#
_entry.id   AF-A0A0D6JC53-F1
#
_cell.length_a   1.000
_cell.length_b   1.000
_cell.length_c   1.000
_cell.angle_alpha   90.00
_cell.angle_beta   90.00
_cell.angle_gamma   90.00
#
_symmetry.space_group_name_H-M   'P 1'
#
loop_
_entity.id
_entity.type
_entity.pdbx_description
1 polymer ?
#
loop_
_entity_poly.entity_id
_entity_poly.type
_entity_poly.pdbx_seq_one_letter_code
_entity_poly.pdbx_strand_id
1 'polypeptide(L)'
;MSESGLKAILERLGLRQSELARLIDVSARTVSQWATGDVSLPGPVAAYLRVLLALPPELLAEEFARLEGRKRMLDEGIYSLTCRVNDCQIAESDAALAVLRNGKILGSDRQGGLFTGSYEYDAATQRNKMHVRLQVPPNGVLFTGGGAGPGGAVVDIVGAFDRAAPASHAIVDVRGEQVELQLTYLGPLPN
;
A
#
# COMPACT_ATOMS: atom_id res chain seq x y z
N MET A 1 27.25 13.45 -19.92
CA MET A 1 26.47 12.44 -20.68
C MET A 1 25.69 13.22 -21.73
N SER A 2 25.94 12.98 -23.02
CA SER A 2 25.32 13.73 -24.13
C SER A 2 23.85 13.33 -24.37
N GLU A 3 23.13 14.11 -25.19
CA GLU A 3 21.71 13.97 -25.58
C GLU A 3 21.29 12.56 -26.04
N SER A 4 22.21 11.81 -26.65
CA SER A 4 22.04 10.41 -27.06
C SER A 4 22.11 9.40 -25.90
N GLY A 5 22.54 9.84 -24.71
CA GLY A 5 22.84 8.99 -23.56
C GLY A 5 21.60 8.49 -22.84
N LEU A 6 20.63 9.36 -22.52
CA LEU A 6 19.49 8.93 -21.70
C LEU A 6 18.56 7.97 -22.45
N LYS A 7 18.24 8.25 -23.72
CA LYS A 7 17.42 7.33 -24.54
C LYS A 7 18.09 5.96 -24.72
N ALA A 8 19.37 5.94 -25.05
CA ALA A 8 20.13 4.69 -25.20
C ALA A 8 20.24 3.90 -23.88
N ILE A 9 20.39 4.60 -22.75
CA ILE A 9 20.40 3.97 -21.42
C ILE A 9 19.04 3.35 -21.12
N LEU A 10 17.94 4.07 -21.38
CA LEU A 10 16.59 3.57 -21.17
C LEU A 10 16.29 2.35 -22.04
N GLU A 11 16.66 2.39 -23.33
CA GLU A 11 16.53 1.24 -24.23
C GLU A 11 17.31 0.03 -23.73
N ARG A 12 18.56 0.22 -23.29
CA ARG A 12 19.39 -0.85 -22.74
C ARG A 12 18.82 -1.44 -21.43
N LEU A 13 18.16 -0.62 -20.63
CA LEU A 13 17.46 -1.05 -19.42
C LEU A 13 16.06 -1.60 -19.71
N GLY A 14 15.57 -1.57 -20.96
CA GLY A 14 14.20 -1.97 -21.30
C GLY A 14 13.13 -1.03 -20.74
N LEU A 15 13.49 0.19 -20.36
CA LEU A 15 12.62 1.16 -19.70
C LEU A 15 12.05 2.20 -20.68
N ARG A 16 10.79 2.56 -20.46
CA ARG A 16 10.16 3.73 -21.10
C ARG A 16 10.43 4.98 -20.27
N GLN A 17 10.40 6.15 -20.92
CA GLN A 17 10.54 7.44 -20.21
C GLN A 17 9.47 7.63 -19.12
N SER A 18 8.24 7.17 -19.35
CA SER A 18 7.16 7.24 -18.36
C SER A 18 7.37 6.30 -17.16
N GLU A 19 8.18 5.26 -17.32
CA GLU A 19 8.55 4.35 -16.23
C GLU A 19 9.68 4.96 -15.41
N LEU A 20 10.70 5.53 -16.05
CA LEU A 20 11.72 6.32 -15.36
C LEU A 20 11.11 7.51 -14.59
N ALA A 21 10.14 8.21 -15.19
CA ALA A 21 9.47 9.34 -14.54
C ALA A 21 8.80 8.91 -13.22
N ARG A 22 8.09 7.78 -13.27
CA ARG A 22 7.45 7.19 -12.08
C ARG A 22 8.47 6.68 -11.06
N LEU A 23 9.59 6.14 -11.52
CA LEU A 23 10.64 5.58 -10.68
C LEU A 23 11.28 6.62 -9.76
N ILE A 24 11.52 7.81 -10.29
CA ILE A 24 12.20 8.90 -9.57
C ILE A 24 11.24 10.01 -9.13
N ASP A 25 9.94 9.75 -9.19
CA ASP A 25 8.85 10.65 -8.79
C ASP A 25 8.92 12.05 -9.44
N VAL A 26 9.01 12.07 -10.78
CA VAL A 26 8.95 13.31 -11.57
C VAL A 26 7.92 13.18 -12.69
N SER A 27 7.57 14.30 -13.31
CA SER A 27 6.67 14.27 -14.45
C SER A 27 7.31 13.61 -15.68
N ALA A 28 6.51 12.95 -16.53
CA ALA A 28 6.99 12.42 -17.82
C ALA A 28 7.57 13.53 -18.71
N ARG A 29 7.05 14.76 -18.59
CA ARG A 29 7.58 15.95 -19.27
C ARG A 29 9.00 16.27 -18.84
N THR A 30 9.29 16.18 -17.55
CA THR A 30 10.63 16.40 -16.99
C THR A 30 11.64 15.41 -17.58
N VAL A 31 11.28 14.13 -17.65
CA VAL A 31 12.14 13.10 -18.28
C VAL A 31 12.32 13.35 -19.77
N SER A 32 11.25 13.77 -20.47
CA SER A 32 11.34 14.12 -21.89
C SER A 32 12.33 15.26 -22.11
N GLN A 33 12.31 16.30 -21.27
CA GLN A 33 13.25 17.43 -21.36
C GLN A 33 14.70 17.00 -21.15
N TRP A 34 14.96 15.99 -20.30
CA TRP A 34 16.30 15.42 -20.16
C TRP A 34 16.71 14.58 -21.37
N ALA A 35 15.74 13.87 -21.98
CA ALA A 35 15.97 13.02 -23.14
C ALA A 35 16.12 13.80 -24.45
N THR A 36 15.59 15.02 -24.53
CA THR A 36 15.77 15.95 -25.65
C THR A 36 17.00 16.84 -25.49
N GLY A 37 17.55 16.96 -24.27
CA GLY A 37 18.68 17.84 -23.99
C GLY A 37 18.28 19.25 -23.54
N ASP A 38 16.98 19.56 -23.55
CA ASP A 38 16.46 20.88 -23.14
C ASP A 38 16.82 21.21 -21.69
N VAL A 39 16.92 20.18 -20.83
CA VAL A 39 17.35 20.31 -19.43
C VAL A 39 18.43 19.26 -19.15
N SER A 40 19.50 19.65 -18.45
CA SER A 40 20.53 18.72 -18.04
C SER A 40 20.00 17.65 -17.08
N LEU A 41 20.36 16.39 -17.29
CA LEU A 41 20.03 15.30 -16.37
C LEU A 41 20.68 15.55 -14.99
N PRO A 42 19.91 15.58 -13.88
CA PRO A 42 20.47 15.78 -12.55
C PRO A 42 21.49 14.70 -12.17
N GLY A 43 22.56 15.10 -11.48
CA GLY A 43 23.64 14.20 -11.03
C GLY A 43 23.15 12.96 -10.26
N PRO A 44 22.22 13.08 -9.28
CA PRO A 44 21.67 11.93 -8.57
C PRO A 44 20.95 10.93 -9.48
N VAL A 45 20.18 11.42 -10.46
CA VAL A 45 19.48 10.57 -11.44
C VAL A 45 20.50 9.85 -12.33
N ALA A 46 21.54 10.56 -12.79
CA ALA A 46 22.62 9.96 -13.56
C ALA A 46 23.38 8.89 -12.77
N ALA A 47 23.63 9.11 -11.47
CA ALA A 47 24.25 8.13 -10.59
C ALA A 47 23.38 6.89 -10.41
N TYR A 48 22.08 7.08 -10.18
CA TYR A 48 21.13 5.98 -10.05
C TYR A 48 21.04 5.11 -11.32
N LEU A 49 20.97 5.73 -12.51
CA LEU A 49 20.99 5.01 -13.78
C LEU A 49 22.28 4.21 -13.99
N ARG A 50 23.43 4.70 -13.53
CA ARG A 50 24.70 3.94 -13.59
C ARG A 50 24.66 2.71 -12.69
N VAL A 51 24.04 2.81 -11.52
CA VAL A 51 23.84 1.65 -10.64
C VAL A 51 22.98 0.61 -11.36
N LEU A 52 21.84 1.01 -11.95
CA LEU A 52 20.97 0.08 -12.67
C LEU A 52 21.68 -0.60 -13.86
N LEU A 53 22.52 0.13 -14.59
CA LEU A 53 23.31 -0.44 -15.70
C LEU A 53 24.40 -1.42 -15.27
N ALA A 54 24.83 -1.34 -14.01
CA ALA A 54 25.86 -2.21 -13.44
C ALA A 54 25.28 -3.45 -12.74
N LEU A 55 23.95 -3.51 -12.55
CA LEU A 55 23.31 -4.66 -11.92
C LEU A 55 23.29 -5.88 -12.86
N PRO A 56 23.49 -7.10 -12.32
CA PRO A 56 23.13 -8.33 -13.00
C PRO A 56 21.65 -8.34 -13.43
N PRO A 57 21.29 -9.02 -14.53
CA PRO A 57 19.91 -9.09 -15.01
C PRO A 57 18.91 -9.55 -13.96
N GLU A 58 19.31 -10.45 -13.06
CA GLU A 58 18.46 -10.99 -11.99
C GLU A 58 18.09 -9.89 -10.99
N LEU A 59 19.08 -9.13 -10.51
CA LEU A 59 18.86 -8.02 -9.57
C LEU A 59 18.14 -6.84 -10.23
N LEU A 60 18.37 -6.63 -11.54
CA LEU A 60 17.63 -5.62 -12.29
C LEU A 60 16.14 -5.99 -12.43
N ALA A 61 15.85 -7.27 -12.70
CA ALA A 61 14.49 -7.78 -12.74
C ALA A 61 13.81 -7.72 -11.36
N GLU A 62 14.52 -8.05 -10.28
CA GLU A 62 14.03 -7.85 -8.91
C GLU A 62 13.73 -6.38 -8.60
N GLU A 63 14.61 -5.47 -9.01
CA GLU A 63 14.41 -4.04 -8.83
C GLU A 63 13.18 -3.55 -9.60
N PHE A 64 12.99 -3.98 -10.86
CA PHE A 64 11.78 -3.65 -11.62
C PHE A 64 10.52 -4.29 -11.03
N ALA A 65 10.58 -5.54 -10.58
CA ALA A 65 9.47 -6.19 -9.91
C ALA A 65 9.10 -5.48 -8.60
N ARG A 66 10.08 -4.96 -7.85
CA ARG A 66 9.86 -4.13 -6.66
C ARG A 66 9.15 -2.83 -7.00
N LEU A 67 9.49 -2.21 -8.13
CA LEU A 67 8.89 -0.95 -8.59
C LEU A 67 7.48 -1.12 -9.15
N GLU A 68 7.22 -2.21 -9.86
CA GLU A 68 5.87 -2.60 -10.25
C GLU A 68 5.03 -2.98 -9.04
N GLY A 69 5.62 -3.71 -8.08
CA GLY A 69 5.02 -4.04 -6.80
C GLY A 69 4.60 -2.81 -6.03
N ARG A 70 5.44 -1.75 -5.98
CA ARG A 70 5.09 -0.45 -5.38
C ARG A 70 3.79 0.15 -5.92
N LYS A 71 3.43 -0.08 -7.19
CA LYS A 71 2.14 0.40 -7.73
C LYS A 71 0.93 -0.35 -7.16
N ARG A 72 1.16 -1.54 -6.62
CA ARG A 72 0.14 -2.44 -6.04
C ARG A 72 0.13 -2.39 -4.51
N MET A 73 1.18 -1.85 -3.92
CA MET A 73 1.29 -1.58 -2.50
C MET A 73 0.23 -0.57 -2.04
N LEU A 74 -0.24 -0.71 -0.80
CA LEU A 74 -1.01 0.34 -0.14
C LEU A 74 -0.13 1.58 0.09
N ASP A 75 -0.72 2.75 -0.14
CA ASP A 75 -0.06 4.03 0.09
C ASP A 75 0.04 4.33 1.60
N GLU A 76 1.08 5.03 2.05
CA GLU A 76 1.09 5.52 3.43
C GLU A 76 0.03 6.60 3.62
N GLY A 77 -0.69 6.56 4.74
CA GLY A 77 -1.78 7.50 4.95
C GLY A 77 -2.86 7.03 5.90
N ILE A 78 -3.99 7.72 5.77
CA ILE A 78 -5.19 7.53 6.55
C ILE A 78 -6.20 6.76 5.72
N TYR A 79 -6.84 5.79 6.35
CA TYR A 79 -7.80 4.89 5.73
C TYR A 79 -9.08 4.83 6.56
N SER A 80 -10.21 4.71 5.87
CA SER A 80 -11.49 4.30 6.45
C SER A 80 -11.71 2.81 6.22
N LEU A 81 -12.18 2.10 7.24
CA LEU A 81 -12.55 0.70 7.20
C LEU A 81 -14.04 0.55 7.50
N THR A 82 -14.77 -0.03 6.56
CA THR A 82 -16.14 -0.47 6.79
C THR A 82 -16.22 -1.97 6.65
N CYS A 83 -17.22 -2.57 7.29
CA CYS A 83 -17.44 -4.01 7.20
C CYS A 83 -18.90 -4.33 6.87
N ARG A 84 -19.09 -5.48 6.24
CA ARG A 84 -20.40 -6.04 5.92
C ARG A 84 -20.43 -7.48 6.42
N VAL A 85 -21.43 -7.79 7.23
CA VAL A 85 -21.64 -9.12 7.84
C VAL A 85 -23.04 -9.59 7.45
N ASN A 86 -23.17 -10.78 6.85
CA ASN A 86 -24.46 -11.39 6.49
C ASN A 86 -25.43 -10.44 5.74
N ASP A 87 -24.94 -9.74 4.71
CA ASP A 87 -25.68 -8.72 3.94
C ASP A 87 -26.15 -7.47 4.74
N CYS A 88 -25.89 -7.41 6.05
CA CYS A 88 -26.03 -6.19 6.83
C CYS A 88 -24.76 -5.34 6.68
N GLN A 89 -24.90 -4.21 5.97
CA GLN A 89 -23.86 -3.20 5.89
C GLN A 89 -23.84 -2.40 7.19
N ILE A 90 -22.68 -2.32 7.83
CA ILE A 90 -22.50 -1.37 8.92
C ILE A 90 -22.50 0.04 8.33
N ALA A 91 -23.27 0.94 8.92
CA ALA A 91 -23.38 2.31 8.45
C ALA A 91 -22.00 2.97 8.34
N GLU A 92 -21.77 3.80 7.32
CA GLU A 92 -20.50 4.53 7.16
C GLU A 92 -20.15 5.40 8.38
N SER A 93 -21.16 5.82 9.15
CA SER A 93 -20.99 6.56 10.41
C SER A 93 -20.32 5.74 11.52
N ASP A 94 -20.26 4.41 11.37
CA ASP A 94 -19.59 3.49 12.29
C ASP A 94 -18.30 2.92 11.69
N ALA A 95 -17.77 3.56 10.63
CA ALA A 95 -16.49 3.19 10.06
C ALA A 95 -15.35 3.33 11.09
N ALA A 96 -14.43 2.37 11.05
CA ALA A 96 -13.19 2.43 11.78
C ALA A 96 -12.15 3.24 10.98
N LEU A 97 -11.21 3.85 11.69
CA LEU A 97 -10.21 4.73 11.11
C LEU A 97 -8.83 4.12 11.36
N ALA A 98 -8.01 4.00 10.31
CA ALA A 98 -6.68 3.44 10.39
C ALA A 98 -5.62 4.37 9.79
N VAL A 99 -4.41 4.25 10.33
CA VAL A 99 -3.20 4.88 9.86
C VAL A 99 -2.22 3.78 9.47
N LEU A 100 -1.72 3.85 8.23
CA LEU A 100 -0.63 3.03 7.73
C LEU A 100 0.62 3.88 7.61
N ARG A 101 1.67 3.49 8.34
CA ARG A 101 2.99 4.13 8.28
C ARG A 101 4.09 3.10 8.49
N ASN A 102 5.08 3.07 7.60
CA ASN A 102 6.23 2.16 7.65
C ASN A 102 5.82 0.70 7.87
N GLY A 103 4.75 0.25 7.20
CA GLY A 103 4.20 -1.10 7.35
C GLY A 103 3.57 -1.41 8.70
N LYS A 104 3.32 -0.40 9.54
CA LYS A 104 2.54 -0.52 10.77
C LYS A 104 1.15 0.05 10.58
N ILE A 105 0.18 -0.66 11.12
CA ILE A 105 -1.23 -0.27 11.13
C ILE A 105 -1.59 0.10 12.58
N LEU A 106 -2.22 1.25 12.76
CA LEU A 106 -2.84 1.66 14.01
C LEU A 106 -4.21 2.21 13.69
N GLY A 107 -5.22 1.89 14.49
CA GLY A 107 -6.53 2.49 14.30
C GLY A 107 -7.47 2.26 15.45
N SER A 108 -8.66 2.82 15.29
CA SER A 108 -9.74 2.71 16.26
C SER A 108 -11.10 2.73 15.59
N ASP A 109 -12.08 2.10 16.23
CA ASP A 109 -13.49 2.25 15.89
C ASP A 109 -14.19 3.26 16.81
N ARG A 110 -15.45 3.59 16.50
CA ARG A 110 -16.27 4.54 17.27
C ARG A 110 -16.68 3.99 18.64
N GLN A 111 -16.62 2.68 18.85
CA GLN A 111 -16.95 2.03 20.12
C GLN A 111 -15.74 1.97 21.07
N GLY A 112 -14.58 2.51 20.66
CA GLY A 112 -13.35 2.52 21.46
C GLY A 112 -12.52 1.25 21.31
N GLY A 113 -12.85 0.38 20.36
CA GLY A 113 -11.99 -0.72 19.96
C GLY A 113 -10.70 -0.18 19.35
N LEU A 114 -9.56 -0.64 19.85
CA LEU A 114 -8.24 -0.25 19.37
C LEU A 114 -7.64 -1.40 18.58
N PHE A 115 -7.06 -1.12 17.42
CA PHE A 115 -6.36 -2.14 16.66
C PHE A 115 -4.96 -1.72 16.23
N THR A 116 -4.06 -2.69 16.28
CA THR A 116 -2.66 -2.55 15.88
C THR A 116 -2.28 -3.68 14.97
N GLY A 117 -1.39 -3.44 14.01
CA GLY A 117 -1.06 -4.47 13.05
C GLY A 117 0.17 -4.18 12.22
N SER A 118 0.42 -5.09 11.29
CA SER A 118 1.45 -4.97 10.28
C SER A 118 0.89 -5.20 8.90
N TYR A 119 1.54 -4.55 7.95
CA TYR A 119 1.30 -4.64 6.54
C TYR A 119 2.59 -5.12 5.85
N GLU A 120 2.44 -6.05 4.92
CA GLU A 120 3.51 -6.50 4.03
C GLU A 120 2.95 -6.75 2.63
N TYR A 121 3.70 -6.35 1.62
CA TYR A 121 3.39 -6.68 0.24
C TYR A 121 4.07 -7.99 -0.14
N ASP A 122 3.28 -9.00 -0.47
CA ASP A 122 3.77 -10.26 -0.99
C ASP A 122 3.92 -10.17 -2.51
N ALA A 123 5.17 -10.10 -2.98
CA ALA A 123 5.48 -10.01 -4.40
C ALA A 123 5.17 -11.31 -5.17
N ALA A 124 5.13 -12.48 -4.53
CA ALA A 124 4.82 -13.72 -5.21
C ALA A 124 3.31 -13.84 -5.51
N THR A 125 2.47 -13.41 -4.54
CA THR A 125 1.01 -13.42 -4.73
C THR A 125 0.45 -12.10 -5.25
N GLN A 126 1.29 -11.07 -5.34
CA GLN A 126 0.94 -9.70 -5.73
C GLN A 126 -0.19 -9.10 -4.86
N ARG A 127 -0.22 -9.46 -3.57
CA ARG A 127 -1.26 -9.04 -2.62
C ARG A 127 -0.67 -8.34 -1.40
N ASN A 128 -1.45 -7.41 -0.88
CA ASN A 128 -1.21 -6.70 0.37
C ASN A 128 -1.69 -7.56 1.53
N LYS A 129 -0.78 -8.19 2.26
CA LYS A 129 -1.09 -8.96 3.46
C LYS A 129 -1.15 -8.03 4.65
N MET A 130 -2.22 -8.11 5.41
CA MET A 130 -2.35 -7.45 6.70
C MET A 130 -2.59 -8.46 7.81
N HIS A 131 -2.01 -8.16 8.96
CA HIS A 131 -2.31 -8.83 10.21
C HIS A 131 -2.60 -7.76 11.25
N VAL A 132 -3.84 -7.73 11.73
CA VAL A 132 -4.36 -6.72 12.63
C VAL A 132 -4.90 -7.39 13.87
N ARG A 133 -4.52 -6.91 15.04
CA ARG A 133 -5.02 -7.32 16.33
C ARG A 133 -5.95 -6.26 16.87
N LEU A 134 -7.23 -6.59 17.02
CA LEU A 134 -8.25 -5.78 17.64
C LEU A 134 -8.36 -6.11 19.14
N GLN A 135 -8.25 -5.09 19.98
CA GLN A 135 -8.53 -5.16 21.40
C GLN A 135 -9.95 -4.64 21.64
N VAL A 136 -10.81 -5.53 22.12
CA VAL A 136 -12.20 -5.22 22.49
C VAL A 136 -12.26 -4.98 23.99
N PRO A 137 -12.83 -3.85 24.44
CA PRO A 137 -12.94 -3.56 25.86
C PRO A 137 -13.86 -4.56 26.60
N PRO A 138 -13.78 -4.63 27.94
CA PRO A 138 -14.72 -5.38 28.76
C PRO A 138 -16.17 -5.11 28.41
N ASN A 139 -16.96 -6.16 28.20
CA ASN A 139 -18.37 -6.09 27.78
C ASN A 139 -18.61 -5.36 26.44
N GLY A 140 -17.55 -5.11 25.65
CA GLY A 140 -17.67 -4.54 24.31
C GLY A 140 -18.35 -5.50 23.35
N VAL A 141 -18.95 -4.97 22.29
CA VAL A 141 -19.63 -5.78 21.26
C VAL A 141 -18.82 -5.68 19.98
N LEU A 142 -18.46 -6.82 19.41
CA LEU A 142 -17.83 -6.90 18.09
C LEU A 142 -18.83 -6.46 17.02
N PHE A 143 -18.32 -5.99 15.89
CA PHE A 143 -19.13 -5.68 14.71
C PHE A 143 -19.87 -6.90 14.14
N THR A 144 -19.42 -8.13 14.46
CA THR A 144 -20.16 -9.38 14.15
C THR A 144 -21.33 -9.64 15.10
N GLY A 145 -21.55 -8.79 16.11
CA GLY A 145 -22.56 -8.97 17.16
C GLY A 145 -22.09 -9.84 18.33
N GLY A 146 -20.89 -10.43 18.25
CA GLY A 146 -20.31 -11.20 19.35
C GLY A 146 -19.86 -10.32 20.53
N GLY A 147 -20.31 -10.62 21.74
CA GLY A 147 -19.88 -9.91 22.95
C GLY A 147 -18.51 -10.36 23.45
N ALA A 148 -17.67 -9.39 23.85
CA ALA A 148 -16.53 -9.63 24.71
C ALA A 148 -17.02 -9.85 26.15
N GLY A 149 -16.40 -10.80 26.84
CA GLY A 149 -16.71 -11.04 28.25
C GLY A 149 -16.24 -9.88 29.17
N PRO A 150 -16.39 -10.04 30.49
CA PRO A 150 -15.96 -9.04 31.47
C PRO A 150 -14.44 -8.79 31.48
N GLY A 151 -13.65 -9.67 30.86
CA GLY A 151 -12.20 -9.49 30.66
C GLY A 151 -11.81 -8.82 29.34
N GLY A 152 -12.77 -8.43 28.51
CA GLY A 152 -12.51 -8.01 27.12
C GLY A 152 -12.21 -9.19 26.20
N ALA A 153 -11.77 -8.88 24.98
CA ALA A 153 -11.34 -9.89 24.01
C ALA A 153 -10.22 -9.35 23.12
N VAL A 154 -9.40 -10.28 22.58
CA VAL A 154 -8.43 -9.98 21.54
C VAL A 154 -8.83 -10.79 20.31
N VAL A 155 -8.94 -10.11 19.17
CA VAL A 155 -9.29 -10.73 17.89
C VAL A 155 -8.17 -10.46 16.90
N ASP A 156 -7.57 -11.53 16.38
CA ASP A 156 -6.63 -11.44 15.27
C ASP A 156 -7.43 -11.49 13.95
N ILE A 157 -7.16 -10.52 13.08
CA ILE A 157 -7.78 -10.31 11.78
C ILE A 157 -6.67 -10.42 10.75
N VAL A 158 -6.78 -11.41 9.88
CA VAL A 158 -5.81 -11.63 8.78
C VAL A 158 -6.55 -11.43 7.47
N GLY A 159 -5.98 -10.59 6.61
CA GLY A 159 -6.57 -10.28 5.32
C GLY A 159 -5.53 -10.10 4.22
N ALA A 160 -5.96 -10.34 2.99
CA ALA A 160 -5.18 -10.07 1.80
C ALA A 160 -5.99 -9.20 0.85
N PHE A 161 -5.46 -8.02 0.51
CA PHE A 161 -6.12 -7.02 -0.31
C PHE A 161 -5.37 -6.84 -1.62
N ASP A 162 -6.09 -6.46 -2.67
CA ASP A 162 -5.48 -5.78 -3.80
C ASP A 162 -5.12 -4.34 -3.40
N ARG A 163 -4.60 -3.52 -4.32
CA ARG A 163 -4.36 -2.09 -4.04
C ARG A 163 -5.69 -1.39 -3.77
N ALA A 164 -5.74 -0.49 -2.79
CA ALA A 164 -6.86 0.43 -2.60
C ALA A 164 -6.73 1.64 -3.53
N ALA A 165 -7.66 1.81 -4.48
CA ALA A 165 -7.88 3.09 -5.18
C ALA A 165 -9.26 3.15 -5.88
N PRO A 166 -10.24 3.93 -5.35
CA PRO A 166 -10.25 4.60 -4.04
C PRO A 166 -10.52 3.63 -2.88
N ALA A 167 -11.07 2.45 -3.18
CA ALA A 167 -11.39 1.40 -2.23
C ALA A 167 -10.83 0.05 -2.68
N SER A 168 -10.60 -0.84 -1.72
CA SER A 168 -10.33 -2.26 -1.94
C SER A 168 -11.22 -3.07 -1.02
N HIS A 169 -11.61 -4.26 -1.46
CA HIS A 169 -12.44 -5.19 -0.70
C HIS A 169 -11.65 -6.47 -0.42
N ALA A 170 -11.82 -7.03 0.78
CA ALA A 170 -11.33 -8.36 1.09
C ALA A 170 -12.32 -9.10 1.98
N ILE A 171 -12.37 -10.42 1.80
CA ILE A 171 -13.01 -11.30 2.75
C ILE A 171 -11.95 -11.66 3.79
N VAL A 172 -12.23 -11.35 5.05
CA VAL A 172 -11.37 -11.71 6.19
C VAL A 172 -12.09 -12.70 7.09
N ASP A 173 -11.32 -13.50 7.79
CA ASP A 173 -11.83 -14.36 8.85
C ASP A 173 -11.78 -13.62 10.18
N VAL A 174 -12.91 -13.60 10.89
CA VAL A 174 -13.05 -13.01 12.21
C VAL A 174 -13.68 -14.07 13.10
N ARG A 175 -12.85 -14.77 13.89
CA ARG A 175 -13.30 -15.88 14.76
C ARG A 175 -14.05 -16.99 14.01
N GLY A 176 -13.66 -17.30 12.77
CA GLY A 176 -14.32 -18.30 11.93
C GLY A 176 -15.52 -17.78 11.14
N GLU A 177 -15.90 -16.51 11.29
CA GLU A 177 -16.91 -15.86 10.46
C GLU A 177 -16.25 -15.08 9.32
N GLN A 178 -16.77 -15.24 8.11
CA GLN A 178 -16.31 -14.47 6.96
C GLN A 178 -16.96 -13.09 6.94
N VAL A 179 -16.12 -12.06 6.92
CA VAL A 179 -16.54 -10.67 6.94
C VAL A 179 -15.95 -9.97 5.72
N GLU A 180 -16.79 -9.26 4.98
CA GLU A 180 -16.30 -8.41 3.91
C GLU A 180 -15.85 -7.08 4.51
N LEU A 181 -14.56 -6.78 4.36
CA LEU A 181 -13.96 -5.50 4.71
C LEU A 181 -13.76 -4.66 3.45
N GLN A 182 -14.15 -3.40 3.54
CA GLN A 182 -13.82 -2.38 2.56
C GLN A 182 -12.82 -1.39 3.18
N LEU A 183 -11.68 -1.23 2.53
CA LEU A 183 -10.63 -0.30 2.88
C LEU A 183 -10.64 0.87 1.89
N THR A 184 -10.84 2.10 2.37
CA THR A 184 -10.91 3.31 1.53
C THR A 184 -9.78 4.28 1.90
N TYR A 185 -8.98 4.71 0.94
CA TYR A 185 -7.90 5.68 1.17
C TYR A 185 -8.46 7.09 1.30
N LEU A 186 -8.23 7.73 2.45
CA LEU A 186 -8.73 9.09 2.74
C LEU A 186 -7.71 10.17 2.40
N GLY A 187 -6.42 9.86 2.46
CA GLY A 187 -5.37 10.80 2.13
C GLY A 187 -4.05 10.54 2.87
N PRO A 188 -3.00 11.32 2.54
CA PRO A 188 -1.69 11.16 3.15
C PRO A 188 -1.69 11.60 4.61
N LEU A 189 -0.66 11.18 5.36
CA LEU A 189 -0.43 11.71 6.70
C LEU A 189 -0.02 13.19 6.61
N PRO A 190 -0.49 14.05 7.54
CA PRO A 190 0.02 15.40 7.64
C PRO A 190 1.53 15.38 7.97
N ASN A 191 2.29 16.25 7.29
CA ASN A 191 3.72 16.44 7.51
C ASN A 191 4.02 17.07 8.87
#